data_AF-A0AAV5RC60-F1
#
_entry.id   AF-A0AAV5RC60-F1
#
_cell.length_a   1.000
_cell.length_b   1.000
_cell.length_c   1.000
_cell.angle_alpha   90.00
_cell.angle_beta   90.00
_cell.angle_gamma   90.00
#
_symmetry.space_group_name_H-M   'P 1'
#
loop_
_entity.id
_entity.type
_entity.pdbx_description
1 polymer ?
#
loop_
_entity_poly.entity_id
_entity_poly.type
_entity_poly.pdbx_seq_one_letter_code
_entity_poly.pdbx_strand_id
1 'polypeptide(L)'
;MGQSNSKLSEDGTKIFTPVVNIDQSLSTKFEELTESDIVRRLREDSELENALSAKLLESKAKVEKQLEDAFEKVPDINKKLKSLAKDTSSTQLYEDLANLRKELESQRESTQLSEEAGKAKEELVTCLQKNTEKPLNCRKEYAEFLKLVADI
;
A
#
# COMPACT_ATOMS: atom_id res chain seq x y z
N MET A 1 68.93 60.33 7.47
CA MET A 1 68.11 59.46 8.35
C MET A 1 68.21 58.05 7.79
N GLY A 2 68.96 57.18 8.47
CA GLY A 2 69.38 55.88 7.98
C GLY A 2 68.58 54.73 8.62
N GLN A 3 68.33 53.72 7.81
CA GLN A 3 67.54 52.51 8.08
C GLN A 3 68.14 51.66 9.20
N SER A 4 67.29 51.12 10.07
CA SER A 4 67.61 50.02 10.98
C SER A 4 66.91 48.74 10.51
N ASN A 5 67.63 47.95 9.71
CA ASN A 5 67.30 46.55 9.43
C ASN A 5 67.63 45.71 10.66
N SER A 6 66.61 45.19 11.34
CA SER A 6 66.79 44.18 12.39
C SER A 6 66.69 42.80 11.75
N LYS A 7 67.83 42.12 11.60
CA LYS A 7 67.89 40.68 11.34
C LYS A 7 67.30 39.96 12.55
N LEU A 8 66.15 39.31 12.38
CA LEU A 8 65.67 38.35 13.36
C LEU A 8 66.45 37.04 13.23
N SER A 9 66.84 36.55 14.39
CA SER A 9 67.74 35.45 14.70
C SER A 9 67.30 34.12 14.10
N GLU A 10 68.29 33.39 13.58
CA GLU A 10 68.22 31.96 13.30
C GLU A 10 68.22 31.18 14.62
N ASP A 11 67.04 30.95 15.21
CA ASP A 11 66.86 29.94 16.28
C ASP A 11 65.41 29.40 16.30
N GLY A 12 65.13 28.48 15.37
CA GLY A 12 64.64 27.16 15.75
C GLY A 12 63.23 26.96 16.33
N THR A 13 62.20 27.75 16.00
CA THR A 13 60.82 27.24 16.14
C THR A 13 60.47 26.38 14.95
N LYS A 14 60.76 25.07 15.05
CA LYS A 14 60.19 24.06 14.14
C LYS A 14 58.69 24.00 14.40
N ILE A 15 57.93 24.86 13.73
CA ILE A 15 56.48 24.78 13.68
C ILE A 15 56.17 23.52 12.87
N PHE A 16 55.91 22.41 13.56
CA PHE A 16 55.33 21.23 12.95
C PHE A 16 53.90 21.56 12.55
N THR A 17 53.69 21.96 11.30
CA THR A 17 52.40 21.79 10.66
C THR A 17 52.30 20.33 10.22
N PRO A 18 51.39 19.52 10.79
CA PRO A 18 51.14 18.21 10.22
C PRO A 18 50.64 18.42 8.78
N VAL A 19 51.34 17.87 7.80
CA VAL A 19 50.79 17.71 6.45
C VAL A 19 49.71 16.64 6.57
N VAL A 20 48.49 17.09 6.85
CA VAL A 20 47.33 16.20 6.82
C VAL A 20 47.07 15.92 5.35
N ASN A 21 47.46 14.74 4.87
CA ASN A 21 46.94 14.22 3.61
C ASN A 21 45.46 13.91 3.85
N ILE A 22 44.62 14.92 3.66
CA ILE A 22 43.18 14.74 3.69
C ILE A 22 42.85 13.95 2.43
N ASP A 23 42.43 12.70 2.60
CA ASP A 23 41.95 11.88 1.49
C ASP A 23 40.86 12.65 0.74
N GLN A 24 40.97 12.75 -0.58
CA GLN A 24 40.02 13.52 -1.41
C GLN A 24 38.57 13.07 -1.19
N SER A 25 38.36 11.79 -0.83
CA SER A 25 37.05 11.24 -0.46
C SER A 25 36.47 11.77 0.86
N LEU A 26 37.30 12.33 1.74
CA LEU A 26 36.84 13.00 2.95
C LEU A 26 36.43 14.43 2.65
N SER A 27 37.15 15.13 1.77
CA SER A 27 36.77 16.47 1.32
C SER A 27 35.40 16.45 0.64
N THR A 28 35.12 15.47 -0.22
CA THR A 28 33.79 15.31 -0.84
C THR A 28 32.70 15.04 0.19
N LYS A 29 32.99 14.28 1.25
CA LYS A 29 32.05 14.02 2.35
C LYS A 29 31.83 15.26 3.22
N PHE A 30 32.85 16.10 3.41
CA PHE A 30 32.68 17.37 4.13
C PHE A 30 31.87 18.37 3.30
N GLU A 31 32.10 18.42 1.99
CA GLU A 31 31.26 19.20 1.07
C GLU A 31 29.81 18.70 1.10
N GLU A 32 29.60 17.38 1.11
CA GLU A 32 28.29 16.72 1.28
C GLU A 32 27.62 17.06 2.63
N LEU A 33 28.40 17.16 3.71
CA LEU A 33 27.91 17.57 5.04
C LEU A 33 27.62 19.08 5.14
N THR A 34 28.19 19.91 4.26
CA THR A 34 27.90 21.35 4.18
C THR A 34 26.69 21.68 3.31
N GLU A 35 26.06 20.68 2.73
CA GLU A 35 24.84 20.89 1.96
C GLU A 35 23.73 21.43 2.86
N SER A 36 23.13 22.55 2.45
CA SER A 36 21.92 23.06 3.10
C SER A 36 20.81 22.02 3.05
N ASP A 37 19.93 22.00 4.06
CA ASP A 37 18.78 21.10 4.15
C ASP A 37 17.91 21.04 2.88
N ILE A 38 17.94 22.10 2.06
CA ILE A 38 17.20 22.19 0.79
C ILE A 38 17.77 21.23 -0.26
N VAL A 39 19.09 21.13 -0.39
CA VAL A 39 19.75 20.27 -1.40
C VAL A 39 19.55 18.80 -1.05
N ARG A 40 19.62 18.47 0.25
CA ARG A 40 19.32 17.12 0.75
C ARG A 40 17.90 16.69 0.39
N ARG A 41 16.89 17.54 0.64
CA ARG A 41 15.50 17.25 0.27
C ARG A 41 15.33 17.05 -1.23
N LEU A 42 15.95 17.90 -2.04
CA LEU A 42 15.86 17.78 -3.50
C LEU A 42 16.45 16.46 -4.02
N ARG A 43 17.52 15.95 -3.40
CA ARG A 43 18.07 14.62 -3.73
C ARG A 43 17.13 13.51 -3.33
N GLU A 44 16.61 13.54 -2.11
CA GLU A 44 15.63 12.57 -1.63
C GLU A 44 14.41 12.52 -2.55
N ASP A 45 13.90 13.68 -2.97
CA ASP A 45 12.80 13.78 -3.94
C ASP A 45 13.18 13.15 -5.29
N SER A 46 14.38 13.40 -5.81
CA SER A 46 14.84 12.80 -7.06
C SER A 46 15.01 11.27 -6.98
N GLU A 47 15.45 10.76 -5.83
CA GLU A 47 15.56 9.31 -5.59
C GLU A 47 14.18 8.65 -5.50
N LEU A 48 13.23 9.33 -4.85
CA LEU A 48 11.83 8.89 -4.79
C LEU A 48 11.18 8.87 -6.17
N GLU A 49 11.38 9.90 -7.00
CA GLU A 49 10.89 9.94 -8.37
C GLU A 49 11.46 8.78 -9.21
N ASN A 50 12.75 8.50 -9.07
CA ASN A 50 13.40 7.37 -9.74
C ASN A 50 12.84 6.03 -9.26
N ALA A 51 12.63 5.85 -7.95
CA ALA A 51 12.05 4.64 -7.39
C ALA A 51 10.58 4.44 -7.82
N LEU A 52 9.80 5.51 -7.88
CA LEU A 52 8.41 5.49 -8.33
C LEU A 52 8.30 5.15 -9.81
N SER A 53 9.14 5.76 -10.65
CA SER A 53 9.13 5.47 -12.09
C SER A 53 9.54 4.02 -12.38
N ALA A 54 10.52 3.47 -11.67
CA ALA A 54 10.89 2.06 -11.75
C ALA A 54 9.73 1.13 -11.36
N LYS A 55 9.05 1.41 -10.23
CA LYS A 55 7.87 0.65 -9.80
C LYS A 55 6.71 0.74 -10.79
N LEU A 56 6.48 1.90 -11.39
CA LEU A 56 5.46 2.09 -12.40
C LEU A 56 5.75 1.25 -13.65
N LEU A 57 7.01 1.20 -14.11
CA LEU A 57 7.40 0.34 -15.22
C LEU A 57 7.19 -1.15 -14.89
N GLU A 58 7.58 -1.60 -13.70
CA GLU A 58 7.36 -2.97 -13.26
C GLU A 58 5.87 -3.32 -13.19
N SER A 59 5.04 -2.42 -12.66
CA SER A 59 3.58 -2.61 -12.62
C SER A 59 2.96 -2.65 -14.00
N LYS A 60 3.42 -1.81 -14.94
CA LYS A 60 2.94 -1.80 -16.32
C LYS A 60 3.26 -3.12 -17.01
N ALA A 61 4.49 -3.61 -16.86
CA ALA A 61 4.89 -4.92 -17.41
C ALA A 61 4.09 -6.08 -16.81
N LYS A 62 3.75 -6.02 -15.51
CA LYS A 62 2.86 -7.03 -14.88
C LYS A 62 1.45 -6.97 -15.43
N VAL A 63 0.88 -5.77 -15.58
CA VAL A 63 -0.46 -5.58 -16.15
C VAL A 63 -0.50 -6.03 -17.61
N GLU A 64 0.53 -5.73 -18.40
CA GLU A 64 0.62 -6.15 -19.80
C GLU A 64 0.66 -7.69 -19.91
N LYS A 65 1.48 -8.36 -19.09
CA LYS A 65 1.49 -9.84 -19.03
C LYS A 65 0.15 -10.41 -18.58
N GLN A 66 -0.48 -9.82 -17.56
CA GLN A 66 -1.82 -10.25 -17.12
C GLN A 66 -2.88 -10.05 -18.21
N LEU A 67 -2.73 -9.01 -19.02
CA LEU A 67 -3.62 -8.71 -20.14
C LEU A 67 -3.40 -9.71 -21.28
N GLU A 68 -2.15 -10.01 -21.64
CA GLU A 68 -1.80 -11.05 -22.61
C GLU A 68 -2.30 -12.43 -22.16
N ASP A 69 -2.02 -12.82 -20.90
CA ASP A 69 -2.51 -14.06 -20.30
C ASP A 69 -4.05 -14.13 -20.31
N ALA A 70 -4.73 -13.01 -20.07
CA ALA A 70 -6.18 -12.94 -20.15
C ALA A 70 -6.67 -13.10 -21.59
N PHE A 71 -6.04 -12.43 -22.57
CA PHE A 71 -6.38 -12.57 -23.98
C PHE A 71 -6.16 -13.98 -24.51
N GLU A 72 -5.12 -14.69 -24.07
CA GLU A 72 -4.90 -16.10 -24.42
C GLU A 72 -5.96 -17.03 -23.80
N LYS A 73 -6.47 -16.70 -22.61
CA LYS A 73 -7.52 -17.48 -21.93
C LYS A 73 -8.93 -17.21 -22.49
N VAL A 74 -9.19 -16.04 -23.08
CA VAL A 74 -10.50 -15.70 -23.68
C VAL A 74 -11.01 -16.72 -24.71
N PRO A 75 -10.22 -17.21 -25.69
CA PRO A 75 -10.70 -18.20 -26.65
C PRO A 75 -11.02 -19.55 -25.99
N ASP A 76 -10.28 -19.95 -24.96
CA ASP A 76 -10.55 -21.19 -24.21
C ASP A 76 -11.80 -21.06 -23.34
N ILE A 77 -12.01 -19.90 -22.72
CA ILE A 77 -13.26 -19.59 -21.99
C ILE A 77 -14.45 -19.58 -22.96
N ASN A 78 -14.29 -19.04 -24.18
CA ASN A 78 -15.36 -19.01 -25.18
C ASN A 78 -15.70 -20.41 -25.71
N LYS A 79 -14.69 -21.26 -25.96
CA LYS A 79 -14.90 -22.68 -26.31
C LYS A 79 -15.51 -23.47 -25.17
N LYS A 80 -15.10 -23.22 -23.92
CA LYS A 80 -15.67 -23.83 -22.72
C LYS A 80 -17.11 -23.39 -22.49
N LEU A 81 -17.43 -22.10 -22.67
CA LEU A 81 -18.80 -21.59 -22.64
C LEU A 81 -19.67 -22.16 -23.75
N LYS A 82 -19.15 -22.33 -24.97
CA LYS A 82 -19.90 -22.95 -26.08
C LYS A 82 -20.14 -24.45 -25.89
N SER A 83 -19.23 -25.16 -25.24
CA SER A 83 -19.43 -26.56 -24.87
C SER A 83 -20.42 -26.67 -23.70
N LEU A 84 -20.27 -25.88 -22.65
CA LEU A 84 -21.25 -25.79 -21.57
C LEU A 84 -22.65 -25.42 -22.08
N ALA A 85 -22.79 -24.41 -22.94
CA ALA A 85 -24.09 -24.03 -23.51
C ALA A 85 -24.70 -25.09 -24.44
N LYS A 86 -23.89 -26.01 -24.97
CA LYS A 86 -24.35 -27.14 -25.78
C LYS A 86 -24.73 -28.36 -24.94
N ASP A 87 -24.12 -28.50 -23.77
CA ASP A 87 -24.32 -29.62 -22.85
C ASP A 87 -25.35 -29.31 -21.73
N THR A 88 -25.59 -28.05 -21.38
CA THR A 88 -26.62 -27.66 -20.41
C THR A 88 -28.01 -27.70 -21.04
N SER A 89 -28.71 -28.82 -20.90
CA SER A 89 -30.15 -28.86 -21.11
C SER A 89 -30.86 -28.02 -20.04
N SER A 90 -32.01 -27.42 -20.37
CA SER A 90 -32.80 -26.62 -19.43
C SER A 90 -33.07 -27.37 -18.12
N THR A 91 -33.20 -28.69 -18.17
CA THR A 91 -33.40 -29.57 -17.02
C THR A 91 -32.22 -29.59 -16.04
N GLN A 92 -30.98 -29.63 -16.53
CA GLN A 92 -29.78 -29.58 -15.68
C GLN A 92 -29.65 -28.23 -14.98
N LEU A 93 -29.99 -27.13 -15.66
CA LEU A 93 -30.01 -25.80 -15.04
C LEU A 93 -31.04 -25.70 -13.91
N TYR A 94 -32.19 -26.36 -14.04
CA TYR A 94 -33.18 -26.41 -12.95
C TYR A 94 -32.69 -27.23 -11.75
N GLU A 95 -32.00 -28.35 -11.99
CA GLU A 95 -31.39 -29.16 -10.94
C GLU A 95 -30.27 -28.41 -10.22
N ASP A 96 -29.39 -27.74 -10.97
CA ASP A 96 -28.31 -26.92 -10.42
C ASP A 96 -28.85 -25.72 -9.62
N LEU A 97 -29.89 -25.05 -10.11
CA LEU A 97 -30.57 -23.98 -9.36
C LEU A 97 -31.22 -24.50 -8.08
N ALA A 98 -31.80 -25.69 -8.09
CA ALA A 98 -32.38 -26.29 -6.90
C ALA A 98 -31.29 -26.66 -5.86
N ASN A 99 -30.13 -27.13 -6.32
CA ASN A 99 -28.99 -27.44 -5.45
C ASN A 99 -28.38 -26.17 -4.86
N LEU A 100 -28.16 -25.12 -5.68
CA LEU A 100 -27.69 -23.82 -5.21
C LEU A 100 -28.63 -23.18 -4.19
N ARG A 101 -29.95 -23.32 -4.37
CA ARG A 101 -30.93 -22.85 -3.37
C ARG A 101 -30.80 -23.59 -2.05
N LYS A 102 -30.63 -24.91 -2.07
CA LYS A 102 -30.41 -25.72 -0.86
C LYS A 102 -29.11 -25.37 -0.15
N GLU A 103 -28.03 -25.11 -0.91
CA GLU A 103 -26.75 -24.66 -0.34
C GLU A 103 -26.85 -23.26 0.28
N LEU A 104 -27.59 -22.34 -0.36
CA LEU A 104 -27.85 -21.02 0.20
C LEU A 104 -28.73 -21.07 1.44
N GLU A 105 -29.74 -21.95 1.47
CA GLU A 105 -30.58 -22.17 2.64
C GLU A 105 -29.78 -22.78 3.80
N SER A 106 -28.93 -23.78 3.54
CA SER A 106 -28.07 -24.38 4.59
C SER A 106 -27.01 -23.41 5.11
N GLN A 107 -26.43 -22.56 4.24
CA GLN A 107 -25.53 -21.49 4.69
C GLN A 107 -26.26 -20.41 5.50
N ARG A 108 -27.51 -20.09 5.15
CA ARG A 108 -28.33 -19.15 5.92
C ARG A 108 -28.70 -19.70 7.30
N GLU A 109 -28.90 -21.01 7.42
CA GLU A 109 -29.07 -21.68 8.71
C GLU A 109 -27.79 -21.69 9.55
N SER A 110 -26.60 -21.80 8.93
CA SER A 110 -25.31 -21.75 9.63
C SER A 110 -24.95 -20.36 10.19
N THR A 111 -25.64 -19.31 9.72
CA THR A 111 -25.58 -17.95 10.27
C THR A 111 -26.81 -17.63 11.12
N GLN A 112 -27.24 -18.60 11.94
CA GLN A 112 -28.07 -18.32 13.11
C GLN A 112 -27.24 -17.52 14.13
N LEU A 113 -27.10 -16.22 13.85
CA LEU A 113 -26.87 -15.23 14.89
C LEU A 113 -27.90 -15.50 15.99
N SER A 114 -27.47 -15.50 17.26
CA SER A 114 -28.38 -15.55 18.40
C SER A 114 -29.57 -14.62 18.15
N GLU A 115 -30.80 -15.02 18.49
CA GLU A 115 -32.02 -14.24 18.21
C GLU A 115 -31.89 -12.77 18.67
N GLU A 116 -31.06 -12.54 19.70
CA GLU A 116 -30.71 -11.22 20.22
C GLU A 116 -29.80 -10.42 19.26
N ALA A 117 -28.79 -11.05 18.65
CA ALA A 117 -27.94 -10.43 17.64
C ALA A 117 -28.70 -10.17 16.33
N GLY A 118 -29.68 -11.01 15.99
CA GLY A 118 -30.61 -10.78 14.88
C GLY A 118 -31.45 -9.51 15.08
N LYS A 119 -32.02 -9.31 16.27
CA LYS A 119 -32.78 -8.10 16.63
C LYS A 119 -31.89 -6.85 16.63
N ALA A 120 -30.71 -6.92 17.23
CA ALA A 120 -29.77 -5.79 17.24
C ALA A 120 -29.30 -5.39 15.83
N LYS A 121 -29.18 -6.34 14.90
CA LYS A 121 -28.91 -6.07 13.48
C LYS A 121 -30.06 -5.31 12.82
N GLU A 122 -31.31 -5.71 13.07
CA GLU A 122 -32.48 -5.02 12.53
C GLU A 122 -32.61 -3.59 13.09
N GLU A 123 -32.33 -3.39 14.37
CA GLU A 123 -32.30 -2.06 15.01
C GLU A 123 -31.20 -1.16 14.43
N LEU A 124 -30.01 -1.71 14.19
CA LEU A 124 -28.93 -1.00 13.51
C LEU A 124 -29.32 -0.61 12.07
N VAL A 125 -29.88 -1.55 11.30
CA VAL A 125 -30.29 -1.31 9.92
C VAL A 125 -31.40 -0.26 9.86
N THR A 126 -32.40 -0.33 10.74
CA THR A 126 -33.48 0.66 10.80
C THR A 126 -32.97 2.03 11.24
N CYS A 127 -32.00 2.12 12.15
CA CYS A 127 -31.36 3.37 12.51
C CYS A 127 -30.59 3.98 11.32
N LEU A 128 -29.83 3.17 10.58
CA LEU A 128 -29.04 3.61 9.42
C LEU A 128 -29.94 4.04 8.26
N GLN A 129 -31.06 3.34 8.03
CA GLN A 129 -32.07 3.72 7.02
C GLN A 129 -32.79 5.03 7.37
N LYS A 130 -33.00 5.32 8.66
CA LYS A 130 -33.58 6.60 9.10
C LYS A 130 -32.57 7.75 9.05
N ASN A 131 -31.27 7.46 9.16
CA ASN A 131 -30.19 8.45 9.24
C ASN A 131 -29.19 8.33 8.07
N THR A 132 -29.68 8.24 6.83
CA THR A 132 -28.87 8.05 5.61
C THR A 132 -27.78 9.10 5.41
N GLU A 133 -28.00 10.34 5.86
CA GLU A 133 -27.04 11.45 5.74
C GLU A 133 -26.15 11.62 6.99
N LYS A 134 -26.43 10.92 8.10
CA LYS A 134 -25.75 11.08 9.40
C LYS A 134 -25.51 9.72 10.09
N PRO A 135 -24.58 8.90 9.55
CA PRO A 135 -24.33 7.56 10.06
C PRO A 135 -23.77 7.52 11.50
N LEU A 136 -23.26 8.65 12.02
CA LEU A 136 -22.71 8.75 13.37
C LEU A 136 -23.77 8.63 14.50
N ASN A 137 -25.05 8.81 14.18
CA ASN A 137 -26.12 8.75 15.19
C ASN A 137 -26.42 7.33 15.68
N CYS A 138 -26.10 6.30 14.88
CA CYS A 138 -26.42 4.90 15.17
C CYS A 138 -25.32 4.15 15.93
N ARG A 139 -24.47 4.90 16.66
CA ARG A 139 -23.30 4.33 17.33
C ARG A 139 -23.67 3.44 18.52
N LYS A 140 -24.84 3.65 19.14
CA LYS A 140 -25.31 2.85 20.28
C LYS A 140 -25.75 1.47 19.80
N GLU A 141 -26.60 1.43 18.79
CA GLU A 141 -27.11 0.25 18.11
C GLU A 141 -25.95 -0.56 17.51
N TYR A 142 -24.93 0.13 16.96
CA TYR A 142 -23.72 -0.52 16.46
C TYR A 142 -22.88 -1.15 17.57
N ALA A 143 -22.72 -0.46 18.71
CA ALA A 143 -21.98 -1.00 19.86
C ALA A 143 -22.71 -2.18 20.51
N GLU A 144 -24.03 -2.18 20.54
CA GLU A 144 -24.85 -3.28 21.04
C GLU A 144 -24.77 -4.50 20.12
N PHE A 145 -24.88 -4.30 18.80
CA PHE A 145 -24.67 -5.37 17.83
C PHE A 145 -23.25 -5.96 17.94
N LEU A 146 -22.22 -5.13 18.08
CA LEU A 146 -20.84 -5.60 18.22
C LEU A 146 -20.62 -6.43 19.49
N LYS A 147 -21.24 -6.07 20.62
CA LYS A 147 -21.14 -6.88 21.85
C LYS A 147 -21.75 -8.26 21.64
N LEU A 148 -22.96 -8.30 21.07
CA LEU A 148 -23.69 -9.55 20.84
C LEU A 148 -23.02 -10.44 19.80
N VAL A 149 -22.26 -9.87 18.87
CA VAL A 149 -21.47 -10.64 17.88
C VAL A 149 -20.11 -11.07 18.44
N ALA A 150 -19.52 -10.31 19.37
CA ALA A 150 -18.26 -10.67 20.01
C ALA A 150 -18.42 -11.78 21.08
N ASP A 151 -19.63 -11.93 21.61
CA ASP A 151 -20.00 -12.99 22.58
C ASP A 151 -20.44 -14.31 21.89
N ILE A 152 -20.46 -14.36 20.54
CA ILE A 152 -20.70 -15.56 19.71
C ILE A 152 -19.36 -16.11 19.22
#